data_AF-A0A4Q0IEB3-F1
#
_entry.id   AF-A0A4Q0IEB3-F1
#
_cell.length_a   1.000
_cell.length_b   1.000
_cell.length_c   1.000
_cell.angle_alpha   90.00
_cell.angle_beta   90.00
_cell.angle_gamma   90.00
#
_symmetry.space_group_name_H-M   'P 1'
#
loop_
_entity.id
_entity.type
_entity.pdbx_description
1 polymer ?
#
loop_
_entity_poly.entity_id
_entity_poly.type
_entity_poly.pdbx_seq_one_letter_code
_entity_poly.pdbx_strand_id
1 'polypeptide(L)'
;MLVPTAEPLDSAIRSDRYNGVLVIGADVAASPKASLYMHDASSVELESMLASRIEDAVRDQKLKSYNIDNLQQILDETETNVNLSTIRVDDKGEGESTSSFLSFGIGLFSTFILYMFLLMYGQMVMTSIIEEKSNRVLELV
;
A
#
# COMPACT_ATOMS: atom_id res chain seq x y z
N MET A 1 14.87 13.88 -2.04
CA MET A 1 15.32 14.53 -0.79
C MET A 1 14.51 15.80 -0.64
N LEU A 2 13.81 16.00 0.49
CA LEU A 2 13.00 17.21 0.72
C LEU A 2 13.94 18.37 1.05
N VAL A 3 13.79 19.50 0.35
CA VAL A 3 14.62 20.69 0.55
C VAL A 3 13.71 21.85 0.99
N PRO A 4 13.94 22.44 2.17
CA PRO A 4 13.22 23.64 2.59
C PRO A 4 13.55 24.79 1.63
N THR A 5 12.52 25.43 1.07
CA THR A 5 12.69 26.63 0.23
C THR A 5 11.88 27.78 0.82
N ALA A 6 12.47 28.98 0.80
CA ALA A 6 11.81 30.23 1.17
C ALA A 6 11.32 31.00 -0.08
N GLU A 7 11.39 30.39 -1.26
CA GLU A 7 10.87 30.96 -2.50
C GLU A 7 9.33 31.06 -2.43
N PRO A 8 8.72 32.13 -2.97
CA PRO A 8 7.27 32.25 -3.03
C PRO A 8 6.67 31.09 -3.82
N LEU A 9 5.52 30.59 -3.37
CA LEU A 9 4.86 29.38 -3.89
C LEU A 9 4.73 29.39 -5.43
N ASP A 10 4.39 30.54 -6.00
CA ASP A 10 4.21 30.71 -7.44
C ASP A 10 5.51 30.51 -8.26
N SER A 11 6.67 30.79 -7.66
CA SER A 11 7.97 30.59 -8.29
C SER A 11 8.47 29.15 -8.11
N ALA A 12 8.19 28.55 -6.95
CA ALA A 12 8.57 27.17 -6.67
C ALA A 12 7.78 26.16 -7.53
N ILE A 13 6.50 26.42 -7.78
CA ILE A 13 5.63 25.59 -8.65
C ILE A 13 6.01 25.71 -10.12
N ARG A 14 6.68 26.79 -10.55
CA ARG A 14 7.07 26.99 -11.96
C ARG A 14 8.50 26.55 -12.27
N SER A 15 9.24 26.13 -11.24
CA SER A 15 10.65 25.79 -11.35
C SER A 15 10.81 24.30 -11.67
N ASP A 16 11.39 23.99 -12.84
CA ASP A 16 11.77 22.63 -13.27
C ASP A 16 12.82 21.94 -12.38
N ARG A 17 13.34 22.67 -11.37
CA ARG A 17 14.30 22.14 -10.39
C ARG A 17 13.65 21.19 -9.37
N TYR A 18 12.32 21.18 -9.25
CA TYR A 18 11.59 20.40 -8.26
C TYR A 18 10.48 19.58 -8.90
N ASN A 19 10.40 18.29 -8.58
CA ASN A 19 9.31 17.43 -9.07
C ASN A 19 7.94 17.78 -8.47
N GLY A 20 7.91 18.42 -7.30
CA GLY A 20 6.69 18.94 -6.68
C GLY A 20 6.98 19.77 -5.42
N VAL A 21 5.96 20.51 -4.98
CA VAL A 21 6.00 21.42 -3.83
C VAL A 21 4.95 20.99 -2.82
N LEU A 22 5.40 20.67 -1.60
CA LEU A 22 4.52 20.38 -0.47
C LEU A 22 4.35 21.65 0.37
N VAL A 23 3.12 22.13 0.47
CA VAL A 23 2.76 23.29 1.29
C VAL A 23 2.17 22.82 2.60
N ILE A 24 2.86 23.16 3.69
CA ILE A 24 2.44 22.88 5.07
C ILE A 24 2.11 24.23 5.69
N GLY A 25 0.84 24.44 6.08
CA GLY A 25 0.44 25.66 6.76
C GLY A 25 1.18 25.80 8.11
N ALA A 26 1.52 27.03 8.52
CA ALA A 26 2.18 27.28 9.80
C ALA A 26 1.35 26.78 11.01
N ASP A 27 0.04 26.63 10.83
CA ASP A 27 -0.91 26.16 11.85
C ASP A 27 -1.32 24.68 11.66
N VAL A 28 -0.46 23.87 11.05
CA VAL A 28 -0.76 22.44 10.81
C VAL A 28 -0.98 21.64 12.10
N ALA A 29 -0.54 22.16 13.25
CA ALA A 29 -0.87 21.62 14.56
C ALA A 29 -2.34 21.83 14.99
N ALA A 30 -2.99 22.93 14.58
CA ALA A 30 -4.40 23.21 14.90
C ALA A 30 -5.35 22.86 13.75
N SER A 31 -4.91 23.00 12.49
CA SER A 31 -5.66 22.59 11.31
C SER A 31 -4.76 21.76 10.38
N PRO A 32 -4.88 20.42 10.38
CA PRO A 32 -4.02 19.54 9.59
C PRO A 32 -4.41 19.61 8.11
N LYS A 33 -4.02 20.70 7.46
CA LYS A 33 -4.20 20.92 6.02
C LYS A 33 -2.83 21.04 5.38
N ALA A 34 -2.50 20.06 4.55
CA ALA A 34 -1.34 20.08 3.68
C ALA A 34 -1.82 19.99 2.23
N SER A 35 -1.12 20.66 1.32
CA SER A 35 -1.42 20.62 -0.12
C SER A 35 -0.16 20.24 -0.87
N LEU A 36 -0.25 19.17 -1.66
CA LEU A 36 0.84 18.69 -2.51
C LEU A 36 0.57 19.13 -3.95
N TYR A 37 1.51 19.88 -4.51
CA TYR A 37 1.50 20.29 -5.92
C TYR A 37 2.58 19.49 -6.64
N MET A 38 2.21 18.64 -7.59
CA MET A 38 3.17 17.89 -8.41
C MET A 38 3.05 18.31 -9.86
N HIS A 39 4.17 18.29 -10.58
CA HIS A 39 4.19 18.57 -12.03
C HIS A 39 3.63 17.40 -12.84
N ASP A 40 3.84 16.18 -12.35
CA ASP A 40 3.36 14.93 -12.93
C ASP A 40 2.33 14.25 -12.00
N ALA A 41 1.66 13.20 -12.50
CA ALA A 41 0.76 12.39 -11.70
C ALA A 41 1.49 11.83 -10.47
N SER A 42 0.95 12.08 -9.27
CA SER A 42 1.46 11.48 -8.05
C SER A 42 1.03 10.02 -7.94
N SER A 43 1.85 9.20 -7.29
CA SER A 43 1.47 7.81 -6.99
C SER A 43 0.72 7.75 -5.66
N VAL A 44 -0.26 6.85 -5.58
CA VAL A 44 -1.06 6.64 -4.35
C VAL A 44 -0.16 6.29 -3.16
N GLU A 45 0.93 5.57 -3.41
CA GLU A 45 1.93 5.22 -2.41
C GLU A 45 2.66 6.46 -1.88
N LEU A 46 3.06 7.38 -2.76
CA LEU A 46 3.73 8.62 -2.35
C LEU A 46 2.80 9.53 -1.54
N GLU A 47 1.55 9.68 -1.98
CA GLU A 47 0.54 10.45 -1.25
C GLU A 47 0.31 9.87 0.15
N SER A 48 0.14 8.55 0.24
CA SER A 48 -0.05 7.83 1.51
C SER A 48 1.16 7.96 2.44
N MET A 49 2.37 7.79 1.90
CA MET A 49 3.61 7.95 2.68
C MET A 49 3.77 9.38 3.22
N LEU A 50 3.50 10.40 2.39
CA LEU A 50 3.59 11.79 2.82
C LEU A 50 2.52 12.14 3.87
N ALA A 51 1.28 11.69 3.66
CA ALA A 51 0.19 11.88 4.62
C ALA A 51 0.53 11.27 5.98
N SER A 52 0.97 10.01 6.01
CA SER A 52 1.36 9.32 7.26
C SER A 52 2.50 10.05 7.97
N ARG A 53 3.54 10.50 7.24
CA ARG A 53 4.65 11.24 7.85
C ARG A 53 4.24 12.60 8.43
N ILE A 54 3.33 13.31 7.77
CA ILE A 54 2.79 14.57 8.28
C ILE A 54 1.94 14.30 9.52
N GLU A 55 1.12 13.26 9.50
CA GLU A 55 0.28 12.88 10.63
C GLU A 55 1.12 12.56 11.88
N ASP A 56 2.17 11.75 11.72
CA ASP A 56 3.09 11.40 12.82
C ASP A 56 3.73 12.67 13.40
N ALA A 57 4.23 13.56 12.54
CA ALA A 57 4.87 14.80 12.98
C ALA A 57 3.89 15.75 13.71
N VAL A 58 2.66 15.88 13.22
CA VAL A 58 1.61 16.68 13.87
C VAL A 58 1.21 16.08 15.21
N ARG A 59 1.06 14.76 15.26
CA ARG A 59 0.75 14.01 16.48
C ARG A 59 1.82 14.26 17.53
N ASP A 60 3.10 14.09 17.17
CA ASP A 60 4.22 14.35 18.08
C ASP A 60 4.25 15.79 18.59
N GLN A 61 4.01 16.77 17.71
CA GLN A 61 3.99 18.18 18.10
C GLN A 61 2.82 18.49 19.05
N LYS A 62 1.64 17.92 18.77
CA LYS A 62 0.46 18.07 19.62
C LYS A 62 0.66 17.39 20.97
N LEU A 63 1.26 16.20 21.00
CA LEU A 63 1.62 15.47 22.21
C LEU A 63 2.59 16.26 23.09
N LYS A 64 3.64 16.87 22.50
CA LYS A 64 4.56 17.78 23.21
C LYS A 64 3.84 19.00 23.81
N SER A 65 2.81 19.51 23.15
CA SER A 65 2.06 20.68 23.65
C SER A 65 1.27 20.40 24.93
N TYR A 66 0.95 19.14 25.24
CA TYR A 66 0.21 18.78 26.45
C TYR A 66 1.06 18.84 27.73
N ASN A 67 2.36 19.14 27.63
CA ASN A 67 3.26 19.37 28.77
C ASN A 67 3.23 18.24 29.82
N ILE A 68 3.09 17.00 29.34
CA ILE A 68 3.07 15.79 30.17
C ILE A 68 4.51 15.32 30.32
N ASP A 69 5.03 15.35 31.55
CA ASP A 69 6.35 14.80 31.87
C ASP A 69 6.38 13.30 31.56
N ASN A 70 7.48 12.82 30.97
CA ASN A 70 7.71 11.41 30.62
C ASN A 70 6.69 10.79 29.64
N LEU A 71 6.01 11.60 28.82
CA LEU A 71 5.00 11.13 27.86
C LEU A 71 5.50 10.03 26.90
N GLN A 72 6.74 10.14 26.38
CA GLN A 72 7.31 9.12 25.51
C GLN A 72 7.46 7.77 26.24
N GLN A 73 7.93 7.81 27.49
CA GLN A 73 8.06 6.60 28.30
C GLN A 73 6.69 5.97 28.61
N ILE A 74 5.68 6.80 28.90
CA ILE A 74 4.31 6.31 29.15
C ILE A 74 3.74 5.68 27.88
N LEU A 75 3.91 6.30 26.71
CA LEU A 75 3.44 5.75 25.44
C LEU A 75 4.11 4.41 25.12
N ASP A 76 5.42 4.31 25.31
CA ASP A 76 6.18 3.07 25.12
C ASP A 76 5.74 1.98 26.11
N GLU A 77 5.45 2.34 27.36
CA GLU A 77 4.95 1.40 28.38
C GLU A 77 3.49 0.98 28.14
N THR A 78 2.69 1.82 27.47
CA THR A 78 1.26 1.56 27.20
C THR A 78 1.05 0.82 25.88
N GLU A 79 2.09 0.64 25.06
CA GLU A 79 2.05 -0.17 23.84
C GLU A 79 2.03 -1.67 24.19
N THR A 80 0.98 -2.11 24.88
CA THR A 80 0.80 -3.50 25.26
C THR A 80 0.24 -4.27 24.07
N ASN A 81 1.12 -4.91 23.30
CA ASN A 81 0.73 -5.79 22.20
C ASN A 81 0.19 -7.12 22.78
N VAL A 82 -1.12 -7.19 23.02
CA VAL A 82 -1.77 -8.42 23.50
C VAL A 82 -1.88 -9.40 22.33
N ASN A 83 -0.94 -10.35 22.28
CA ASN A 83 -0.96 -11.41 21.28
C ASN A 83 -2.00 -12.47 21.67
N LEU A 84 -3.24 -12.28 21.23
CA LEU A 84 -4.36 -13.19 21.49
C LEU A 84 -4.24 -14.44 20.61
N SER A 85 -3.67 -15.51 21.15
CA SER A 85 -3.66 -16.82 20.49
C SER A 85 -5.02 -17.50 20.66
N THR A 86 -5.84 -17.48 19.60
CA THR A 86 -7.11 -18.21 19.56
C THR A 86 -6.85 -19.62 19.03
N ILE A 87 -6.90 -20.61 19.92
CA ILE A 87 -6.80 -22.03 19.56
C ILE A 87 -8.21 -22.54 19.26
N ARG A 88 -8.48 -22.98 18.03
CA ARG A 88 -9.69 -23.78 17.72
C ARG A 88 -9.43 -25.20 18.20
N VAL A 89 -10.28 -25.68 19.09
CA VAL A 89 -10.27 -27.06 19.57
C VAL A 89 -11.24 -27.84 18.68
N ASP A 90 -10.80 -28.98 18.12
CA ASP A 90 -11.67 -29.89 17.37
C ASP A 90 -12.51 -30.78 18.30
N ASP A 91 -13.43 -31.57 17.74
CA ASP A 91 -14.31 -32.47 18.52
C ASP A 91 -13.57 -33.57 19.31
N LYS A 92 -12.25 -33.71 19.10
CA LYS A 92 -11.37 -34.68 19.77
C LYS A 92 -10.42 -34.04 20.78
N GLY A 93 -10.46 -32.72 20.95
CA GLY A 93 -9.57 -32.01 21.85
C GLY A 93 -8.16 -31.75 21.30
N GLU A 94 -7.92 -32.05 20.02
CA GLU A 94 -6.66 -31.73 19.36
C GLU A 94 -6.72 -30.28 18.86
N GLY A 95 -5.82 -29.44 19.37
CA GLY A 95 -5.74 -28.04 18.98
C GLY A 95 -5.09 -27.91 17.61
N GLU A 96 -5.89 -27.79 16.56
CA GLU A 96 -5.36 -27.37 15.26
C GLU A 96 -5.08 -25.87 15.28
N SER A 97 -3.81 -25.53 15.46
CA SER A 97 -3.28 -24.18 15.26
C SER A 97 -3.11 -23.86 13.77
N THR A 98 -4.12 -24.19 12.96
CA THR A 98 -4.15 -23.78 11.56
C THR A 98 -4.47 -22.29 11.54
N SER A 99 -3.43 -21.48 11.34
CA SER A 99 -3.58 -20.03 11.16
C SER A 99 -4.50 -19.80 9.96
N SER A 100 -5.72 -19.30 10.19
CA SER A 100 -6.72 -19.07 9.15
C SER A 100 -6.16 -18.27 7.96
N PHE A 101 -5.20 -17.38 8.22
CA PHE A 101 -4.48 -16.61 7.21
C PHE A 101 -3.61 -17.47 6.30
N LEU A 102 -2.94 -18.50 6.84
CA LEU A 102 -2.12 -19.43 6.07
C LEU A 102 -2.98 -20.29 5.13
N SER A 103 -4.11 -20.83 5.62
CA SER A 103 -5.04 -21.58 4.79
C SER A 103 -5.67 -20.72 3.69
N PHE A 104 -6.01 -19.47 4.01
CA PHE A 104 -6.50 -18.51 3.02
C PHE A 104 -5.44 -18.22 1.95
N GLY A 105 -4.19 -18.00 2.34
CA GLY A 105 -3.07 -17.77 1.42
C GLY A 105 -2.80 -18.97 0.51
N ILE A 106 -2.82 -20.19 1.05
CA ILE A 106 -2.66 -21.42 0.27
C ILE A 106 -3.82 -21.58 -0.72
N GLY A 107 -5.06 -21.36 -0.29
CA GLY A 107 -6.23 -21.43 -1.17
C GLY A 107 -6.12 -20.44 -2.34
N LEU A 108 -5.78 -19.18 -2.05
CA LEU A 108 -5.61 -18.15 -3.08
C LEU A 108 -4.48 -18.48 -4.06
N PHE A 109 -3.36 -19.00 -3.55
CA PHE A 109 -2.23 -19.43 -4.37
C PHE A 109 -2.59 -20.63 -5.27
N SER A 110 -3.29 -21.63 -4.72
CA SER A 110 -3.76 -22.78 -5.50
C SER A 110 -4.75 -22.37 -6.59
N THR A 111 -5.69 -21.47 -6.29
CA THR A 111 -6.62 -20.92 -7.30
C THR A 111 -5.90 -20.14 -8.39
N PHE A 112 -4.89 -19.34 -8.03
CA PHE A 112 -4.06 -18.61 -8.99
C PHE A 112 -3.35 -19.56 -9.98
N ILE A 113 -2.76 -20.65 -9.47
CA ILE A 113 -2.10 -21.68 -10.30
C ILE A 113 -3.10 -22.35 -11.24
N LEU A 114 -4.28 -22.74 -10.76
CA LEU A 114 -5.32 -23.35 -11.59
C LEU A 114 -5.75 -22.41 -12.73
N TYR A 115 -5.89 -21.11 -12.43
CA TYR A 115 -6.24 -20.13 -13.45
C TYR A 115 -5.13 -19.97 -14.51
N MET A 116 -3.86 -20.06 -14.12
CA MET A 116 -2.74 -20.07 -15.07
C MET A 116 -2.79 -21.26 -16.03
N PHE A 117 -3.14 -22.46 -15.54
CA PHE A 117 -3.34 -23.62 -16.41
C PHE A 117 -4.51 -23.44 -17.38
N LEU A 118 -5.62 -22.85 -16.93
CA LEU A 118 -6.77 -22.56 -17.80
C LEU A 118 -6.41 -21.59 -18.92
N LEU A 119 -5.67 -20.51 -18.61
CA LEU A 119 -5.20 -19.56 -19.61
C LEU A 119 -4.23 -20.21 -20.60
N MET A 120 -3.28 -21.01 -20.13
CA MET A 120 -2.35 -21.74 -20.99
C MET A 120 -3.07 -22.70 -21.93
N TYR A 121 -4.08 -23.42 -21.44
CA TYR A 121 -4.92 -24.28 -22.26
C TYR A 121 -5.69 -23.47 -23.31
N GLY A 122 -6.26 -22.31 -22.94
CA GLY A 122 -6.93 -21.42 -23.88
C GLY A 122 -6.01 -20.91 -25.01
N GLN A 123 -4.76 -20.57 -24.69
CA GLN A 123 -3.76 -20.20 -25.70
C GLN A 123 -3.43 -21.37 -26.62
N MET A 124 -3.22 -22.58 -26.08
CA MET A 124 -2.94 -23.77 -26.88
C MET A 124 -4.10 -24.07 -27.85
N VAL A 125 -5.35 -24.02 -27.39
CA VAL A 125 -6.53 -24.23 -28.24
C VAL A 125 -6.64 -23.19 -29.35
N MET A 126 -6.39 -21.90 -29.05
CA MET A 126 -6.38 -20.87 -30.09
C MET A 126 -5.32 -21.12 -31.16
N THR A 127 -4.10 -21.47 -30.76
CA THR A 127 -3.03 -21.81 -31.71
C THR A 127 -3.39 -23.04 -32.53
N SER A 128 -3.95 -24.08 -31.93
CA SER A 128 -4.40 -25.28 -32.66
C SER A 128 -5.49 -24.99 -33.69
N ILE A 129 -6.46 -24.14 -33.37
CA ILE A 129 -7.51 -23.72 -34.33
C ILE A 129 -6.89 -22.91 -35.48
N ILE A 130 -5.92 -22.04 -35.19
CA ILE A 130 -5.23 -21.25 -36.22
C ILE A 130 -4.45 -22.18 -37.15
N GLU A 131 -3.73 -23.17 -36.62
CA GLU A 131 -3.01 -24.17 -37.40
C GLU A 131 -3.94 -24.98 -38.29
N GLU A 132 -5.03 -25.52 -37.73
CA GLU A 132 -6.02 -26.28 -38.50
C GLU A 132 -6.66 -25.44 -39.62
N LYS A 133 -7.05 -24.20 -39.29
CA LYS A 133 -7.72 -23.30 -40.24
C LYS A 133 -6.76 -22.79 -41.32
N SER A 134 -5.51 -22.51 -40.98
CA SER A 134 -4.47 -22.11 -41.94
C SER A 134 -4.13 -23.25 -42.90
N ASN A 135 -4.01 -24.48 -42.40
CA ASN A 135 -3.72 -25.64 -43.24
C ASN A 135 -4.85 -25.90 -44.26
N ARG A 136 -6.12 -25.77 -43.83
CA ARG A 136 -7.27 -25.91 -44.72
C ARG A 136 -7.32 -24.85 -45.83
N VAL A 137 -6.86 -23.63 -45.57
CA VAL A 137 -6.77 -22.60 -46.62
C VAL A 137 -5.73 -22.99 -47.67
N LEU A 138 -4.58 -23.51 -47.24
CA LEU A 138 -3.51 -23.94 -48.15
C LEU A 138 -3.90 -25.12 -49.04
N GLU A 139 -4.72 -26.05 -48.54
CA GLU A 139 -5.23 -27.18 -49.32
C GLU A 139 -6.26 -26.79 -50.40
N LEU A 140 -6.87 -25.59 -50.32
CA LEU A 140 -7.95 -25.14 -51.19
C LEU A 140 -7.51 -24.18 -52.32
N VAL A 141 -6.24 -23.76 -52.36
CA VAL A 141 -5.66 -22.87 -53.39
C VAL A 141 -4.88 -23.67 -54.44
#